data_AF-A0A6G2D9G0-F1
#
_entry.id   AF-A0A6G2D9G0-F1
#
_cell.length_a   1.000
_cell.length_b   1.000
_cell.length_c   1.000
_cell.angle_alpha   90.00
_cell.angle_beta   90.00
_cell.angle_gamma   90.00
#
_symmetry.space_group_name_H-M   'P 1'
#
loop_
_entity.id
_entity.type
_entity.pdbx_description
1 polymer ?
#
loop_
_entity_poly.entity_id
_entity_poly.type
_entity_poly.pdbx_seq_one_letter_code
_entity_poly.pdbx_strand_id
1 'polypeptide(L)'
;MSFTKFQFKNYIREALKELKFTTPTEVQDKLIPIVLAGRDLVGESKTGSGKTHTFLLPIFQQLDEASDSVQAVITAPSRELATQIYQVARQISAHSDVEVRVVNYVGGTDKARQIEKLASNQPHIVIGTPGRIYDLVKSGDLAIHKAKTFVVDEADMTLDMGFLETVDKIAGSLPK
;
A
#
# COMPACT_ATOMS: atom_id res chain seq x y z
N MET A 1 20.27 14.81 5.62
CA MET A 1 19.58 15.16 4.37
C MET A 1 18.10 15.34 4.67
N SER A 2 17.36 16.17 3.93
CA SER A 2 15.91 16.39 4.16
C SER A 2 15.06 15.65 3.13
N PHE A 3 13.81 15.34 3.47
CA PHE A 3 12.81 14.77 2.56
C PHE A 3 12.56 15.61 1.30
N THR A 4 12.90 16.90 1.31
CA THR A 4 12.78 17.80 0.16
C THR A 4 13.50 17.30 -1.09
N LYS A 5 14.56 16.48 -0.93
CA LYS A 5 15.33 15.92 -2.04
C LYS A 5 14.52 15.00 -2.96
N PHE A 6 13.45 14.38 -2.45
CA PHE A 6 12.61 13.45 -3.22
C PHE A 6 11.56 14.17 -4.07
N GLN A 7 11.44 15.49 -3.94
CA GLN A 7 10.50 16.32 -4.72
C GLN A 7 9.05 15.82 -4.71
N PHE A 8 8.59 15.31 -3.57
CA PHE A 8 7.24 14.76 -3.43
C PHE A 8 6.13 15.77 -3.77
N LYS A 9 4.94 15.28 -4.15
CA LYS A 9 3.71 16.07 -4.29
C LYS A 9 3.42 16.88 -3.02
N ASN A 10 2.72 17.99 -3.16
CA ASN A 10 2.49 18.93 -2.05
C ASN A 10 1.79 18.28 -0.86
N TYR A 11 0.73 17.48 -1.07
CA TYR A 11 0.02 16.84 0.04
C TYR A 11 0.89 15.86 0.83
N ILE A 12 1.86 15.19 0.17
CA ILE A 12 2.82 14.32 0.85
C ILE A 12 3.73 15.14 1.77
N ARG A 13 4.15 16.34 1.32
CA ARG A 13 4.96 17.25 2.14
C ARG A 13 4.20 17.78 3.35
N GLU A 14 2.93 18.11 3.19
CA GLU A 14 2.06 18.53 4.31
C GLU A 14 1.87 17.39 5.31
N ALA A 15 1.63 16.16 4.84
CA ALA A 15 1.58 14.98 5.71
C ALA A 15 2.88 14.78 6.49
N LEU A 16 4.04 14.85 5.83
CA LEU A 16 5.35 14.73 6.50
C LEU A 16 5.56 15.83 7.55
N LYS A 17 5.08 17.05 7.28
CA LYS A 17 5.16 18.18 8.22
C LYS A 17 4.26 17.97 9.44
N GLU A 18 3.04 17.50 9.26
CA GLU A 18 2.13 17.15 10.37
C GLU A 18 2.71 16.03 11.24
N LEU A 19 3.29 15.01 10.60
CA LEU A 19 3.99 13.90 11.27
C LEU A 19 5.33 14.33 11.90
N LYS A 20 5.76 15.58 11.71
CA LYS A 20 7.06 16.13 12.16
C LYS A 20 8.27 15.38 11.62
N PHE A 21 8.15 14.80 10.43
CA PHE A 21 9.22 14.10 9.72
C PHE A 21 10.09 15.09 8.96
N THR A 22 11.29 15.37 9.49
CA THR A 22 12.22 16.35 8.92
C THR A 22 13.30 15.72 8.06
N THR A 23 13.77 14.53 8.46
CA THR A 23 14.88 13.81 7.83
C THR A 23 14.50 12.34 7.63
N PRO A 24 14.78 11.76 6.46
CA PRO A 24 14.51 10.35 6.22
C PRO A 24 15.44 9.48 7.08
N THR A 25 14.93 8.33 7.51
CA THR A 25 15.76 7.27 8.09
C THR A 25 16.73 6.73 7.04
N GLU A 26 17.77 6.02 7.46
CA GLU A 26 18.73 5.42 6.53
C GLU A 26 18.07 4.50 5.49
N VAL A 27 17.08 3.70 5.92
CA VAL A 27 16.30 2.82 5.04
C VAL A 27 15.50 3.64 4.02
N GLN A 28 14.83 4.70 4.46
CA GLN A 28 14.07 5.59 3.57
C GLN A 28 15.00 6.29 2.57
N ASP A 29 16.14 6.80 3.04
CA ASP A 29 17.10 7.54 2.22
C ASP A 29 17.66 6.70 1.06
N LYS A 30 17.91 5.41 1.34
CA LYS A 30 18.44 4.43 0.38
C LYS A 30 17.36 3.88 -0.55
N LEU A 31 16.19 3.53 -0.03
CA LEU A 31 15.20 2.74 -0.78
C LEU A 31 14.16 3.58 -1.52
N ILE A 32 13.76 4.75 -1.01
CA ILE A 32 12.77 5.61 -1.69
C ILE A 32 13.17 5.92 -3.15
N PRO A 33 14.41 6.30 -3.47
CA PRO A 33 14.82 6.54 -4.86
C PRO A 33 14.71 5.30 -5.75
N ILE A 34 14.92 4.10 -5.19
CA ILE A 34 14.84 2.83 -5.92
C ILE A 34 13.39 2.53 -6.30
N VAL A 35 12.47 2.67 -5.34
CA VAL A 35 11.02 2.48 -5.58
C VAL A 35 10.50 3.53 -6.56
N LEU A 36 10.90 4.79 -6.41
CA LEU A 36 10.51 5.86 -7.34
C LEU A 36 10.97 5.62 -8.78
N ALA A 37 12.10 4.90 -8.96
CA ALA A 37 12.59 4.47 -10.27
C ALA A 37 11.83 3.26 -10.84
N GLY A 38 10.81 2.74 -10.15
CA GLY A 38 10.00 1.60 -10.58
C GLY A 38 10.76 0.27 -10.57
N ARG A 39 11.77 0.13 -9.72
CA ARG A 39 12.55 -1.11 -9.60
C ARG A 39 12.04 -1.96 -8.45
N ASP A 40 11.98 -3.27 -8.69
CA ASP A 40 11.71 -4.26 -7.66
C ASP A 40 12.82 -4.26 -6.61
N LEU A 41 12.43 -4.51 -5.35
CA LEU A 41 13.36 -4.62 -4.24
C LEU A 41 12.87 -5.59 -3.18
N VAL A 42 13.84 -6.17 -2.47
CA VAL A 42 13.61 -6.85 -1.19
C VAL A 42 14.31 -6.02 -0.13
N GLY A 43 13.56 -5.56 0.87
CA GLY A 43 14.06 -4.69 1.93
C GLY A 43 14.09 -5.38 3.27
N GLU A 44 15.28 -5.72 3.77
CA GLU A 44 15.46 -6.20 5.14
C GLU A 44 15.86 -5.04 6.05
N SER A 45 15.08 -4.81 7.12
CA SER A 45 15.45 -3.88 8.18
C SER A 45 14.70 -4.17 9.46
N LYS A 46 15.18 -3.60 10.57
CA LYS A 46 14.58 -3.77 11.90
C LYS A 46 13.21 -3.08 12.00
N THR A 47 12.33 -3.59 12.86
CA THR A 47 11.07 -2.93 13.22
C THR A 47 11.32 -1.50 13.69
N GLY A 48 10.41 -0.57 13.35
CA GLY A 48 10.55 0.84 13.70
C GLY A 48 11.54 1.65 12.83
N SER A 49 12.17 1.03 11.82
CA SER A 49 13.10 1.71 10.90
C SER A 49 12.44 2.62 9.85
N GLY A 50 11.11 2.69 9.82
CA GLY A 50 10.35 3.52 8.88
C GLY A 50 10.04 2.85 7.54
N LYS A 51 10.03 1.51 7.47
CA LYS A 51 9.68 0.73 6.26
C LYS A 51 8.35 1.13 5.64
N THR A 52 7.31 1.31 6.45
CA THR A 52 5.97 1.65 5.96
C THR A 52 5.96 2.90 5.08
N HIS A 53 6.63 3.97 5.53
CA HIS A 53 6.77 5.20 4.73
C HIS A 53 7.68 5.02 3.51
N THR A 54 8.60 4.06 3.55
CA THR A 54 9.53 3.78 2.45
C THR A 54 8.80 3.30 1.20
N PHE A 55 7.74 2.50 1.34
CA PHE A 55 6.90 2.11 0.21
C PHE A 55 5.69 3.03 0.00
N LEU A 56 5.08 3.57 1.08
CA LEU A 56 3.89 4.43 0.92
C LEU A 56 4.22 5.75 0.22
N LEU A 57 5.30 6.45 0.60
CA LEU A 57 5.60 7.76 0.01
C LEU A 57 5.79 7.69 -1.51
N PRO A 58 6.56 6.72 -2.06
CA PRO A 58 6.62 6.49 -3.50
C PRO A 58 5.28 6.09 -4.14
N ILE A 59 4.48 5.24 -3.48
CA ILE A 59 3.16 4.84 -3.99
C ILE A 59 2.27 6.08 -4.17
N PHE A 60 2.18 6.94 -3.14
CA PHE A 60 1.43 8.18 -3.24
C PHE A 60 2.03 9.13 -4.30
N GLN A 61 3.35 9.22 -4.39
CA GLN A 61 4.02 10.05 -5.39
C GLN A 61 3.67 9.65 -6.83
N GLN A 62 3.53 8.36 -7.10
CA GLN A 62 3.23 7.82 -8.43
C GLN A 62 1.72 7.65 -8.70
N LEU A 63 0.89 7.85 -7.68
CA LEU A 63 -0.55 7.68 -7.79
C LEU A 63 -1.14 8.67 -8.81
N ASP A 64 -2.10 8.21 -9.61
CA ASP A 64 -3.01 9.06 -10.37
C ASP A 64 -4.33 9.14 -9.61
N GLU A 65 -4.53 10.23 -8.88
CA GLU A 65 -5.71 10.46 -8.04
C GLU A 65 -7.01 10.64 -8.84
N ALA A 66 -6.91 10.91 -10.15
CA ALA A 66 -8.06 11.05 -11.03
C ALA A 66 -8.55 9.73 -11.63
N SER A 67 -7.81 8.63 -11.42
CA SER A 67 -8.10 7.32 -12.01
C SER A 67 -8.99 6.46 -11.10
N ASP A 68 -10.05 5.87 -11.66
CA ASP A 68 -10.94 4.96 -10.92
C ASP A 68 -10.49 3.50 -10.85
N SER A 69 -9.17 3.26 -10.82
CA SER A 69 -8.60 1.91 -10.75
C SER A 69 -7.69 1.69 -9.56
N VAL A 70 -7.58 0.42 -9.14
CA VAL A 70 -6.54 -0.02 -8.22
C VAL A 70 -5.17 0.19 -8.86
N GLN A 71 -4.29 0.88 -8.14
CA GLN A 71 -2.93 1.22 -8.56
C GLN A 71 -1.86 0.57 -7.69
N ALA A 72 -2.17 0.32 -6.41
CA ALA A 72 -1.28 -0.38 -5.49
C ALA A 72 -2.04 -1.41 -4.64
N VAL A 73 -1.40 -2.57 -4.44
CA VAL A 73 -1.86 -3.63 -3.54
C VAL A 73 -0.78 -3.88 -2.48
N ILE A 74 -1.17 -3.86 -1.21
CA ILE A 74 -0.27 -4.02 -0.06
C ILE A 74 -0.83 -5.12 0.84
N THR A 75 -0.10 -6.20 0.99
CA THR A 75 -0.48 -7.31 1.90
C THR A 75 0.37 -7.27 3.16
N ALA A 76 -0.27 -7.55 4.29
CA ALA A 76 0.41 -7.82 5.56
C ALA A 76 -0.18 -9.10 6.19
N PRO A 77 0.59 -9.86 6.97
CA PRO A 77 0.20 -11.22 7.39
C PRO A 77 -0.88 -11.25 8.47
N SER A 78 -1.12 -10.15 9.19
CA SER A 78 -2.18 -10.05 10.20
C SER A 78 -3.11 -8.87 9.99
N ARG A 79 -4.28 -8.91 10.65
CA ARG A 79 -5.29 -7.83 10.58
C ARG A 79 -4.76 -6.56 11.22
N GLU A 80 -3.99 -6.72 12.29
CA GLU A 80 -3.40 -5.66 13.10
C GLU A 80 -2.36 -4.91 12.28
N LEU A 81 -1.44 -5.63 11.63
CA LEU A 81 -0.40 -5.05 10.77
C LEU A 81 -1.02 -4.34 9.56
N ALA A 82 -1.97 -4.98 8.87
CA ALA A 82 -2.68 -4.34 7.76
C ALA A 82 -3.40 -3.06 8.21
N THR A 83 -4.00 -3.06 9.41
CA THR A 83 -4.67 -1.89 9.98
C THR A 83 -3.69 -0.77 10.31
N GLN A 84 -2.50 -1.08 10.82
CA GLN A 84 -1.45 -0.09 11.06
C GLN A 84 -0.99 0.58 9.77
N ILE A 85 -0.71 -0.21 8.71
CA ILE A 85 -0.34 0.33 7.39
C ILE A 85 -1.47 1.21 6.85
N TYR A 86 -2.73 0.76 6.97
CA TYR A 86 -3.90 1.53 6.56
C TYR A 86 -4.00 2.88 7.28
N GLN A 87 -3.77 2.93 8.59
CA GLN A 87 -3.79 4.18 9.35
C GLN A 87 -2.73 5.18 8.86
N VAL A 88 -1.51 4.69 8.59
CA VAL A 88 -0.44 5.54 8.02
C VAL A 88 -0.80 6.03 6.62
N ALA A 89 -1.33 5.16 5.75
CA ALA A 89 -1.78 5.55 4.42
C ALA A 89 -2.91 6.59 4.50
N ARG A 90 -3.82 6.47 5.48
CA ARG A 90 -4.89 7.45 5.71
C ARG A 90 -4.35 8.82 6.11
N GLN A 91 -3.32 8.86 6.97
CA GLN A 91 -2.65 10.12 7.34
C GLN A 91 -2.09 10.85 6.11
N ILE A 92 -1.48 10.12 5.17
CA ILE A 92 -0.96 10.73 3.93
C ILE A 92 -2.11 11.19 3.03
N SER A 93 -3.12 10.32 2.81
CA SER A 93 -4.25 10.62 1.92
C SER A 93 -5.12 11.80 2.37
N ALA A 94 -5.16 12.08 3.68
CA ALA A 94 -6.00 13.13 4.25
C ALA A 94 -5.60 14.55 3.82
N HIS A 95 -4.38 14.72 3.32
CA HIS A 95 -3.89 16.01 2.83
C HIS A 95 -4.10 16.22 1.32
N SER A 96 -4.59 15.20 0.59
CA SER A 96 -4.81 15.32 -0.85
C SER A 96 -6.08 16.10 -1.13
N ASP A 97 -5.99 17.10 -2.02
CA ASP A 97 -7.14 17.88 -2.47
C ASP A 97 -8.13 17.03 -3.30
N VAL A 98 -7.61 16.02 -4.00
CA VAL A 98 -8.39 15.00 -4.71
C VAL A 98 -8.55 13.77 -3.84
N GLU A 99 -9.74 13.18 -3.81
CA GLU A 99 -10.01 12.01 -2.96
C GLU A 99 -9.09 10.85 -3.31
N VAL A 100 -8.26 10.43 -2.35
CA VAL A 100 -7.50 9.17 -2.44
C VAL A 100 -8.19 8.08 -1.64
N ARG A 101 -8.95 7.23 -2.35
CA ARG A 101 -9.57 6.01 -1.82
C ARG A 101 -8.53 4.96 -1.43
N VAL A 102 -8.25 4.88 -0.13
CA VAL A 102 -7.50 3.80 0.52
C VAL A 102 -8.48 2.89 1.26
N VAL A 103 -8.43 1.58 1.06
CA VAL A 103 -9.34 0.63 1.71
C VAL A 103 -8.59 -0.54 2.32
N ASN A 104 -8.96 -0.91 3.55
CA ASN A 104 -8.43 -2.06 4.29
C ASN A 104 -9.37 -3.27 4.21
N TYR A 105 -8.89 -4.38 3.66
CA TYR A 105 -9.62 -5.63 3.51
C TYR A 105 -9.05 -6.69 4.44
N VAL A 106 -9.66 -6.79 5.62
CA VAL A 106 -9.34 -7.78 6.65
C VAL A 106 -10.59 -8.58 7.04
N GLY A 107 -10.40 -9.78 7.57
CA GLY A 107 -11.50 -10.61 8.09
C GLY A 107 -12.30 -9.92 9.20
N GLY A 108 -13.52 -10.39 9.46
CA GLY A 108 -14.41 -9.86 10.50
C GLY A 108 -15.10 -8.53 10.15
N THR A 109 -15.08 -8.13 8.88
CA THR A 109 -15.82 -6.97 8.36
C THR A 109 -16.96 -7.42 7.45
N ASP A 110 -18.01 -6.61 7.32
CA ASP A 110 -19.19 -6.93 6.49
C ASP A 110 -18.80 -7.03 5.01
N LYS A 111 -18.76 -8.28 4.51
CA LYS A 111 -18.37 -8.60 3.13
C LYS A 111 -19.36 -8.06 2.12
N ALA A 112 -20.67 -8.11 2.39
CA ALA A 112 -21.70 -7.72 1.44
C ALA A 112 -21.60 -6.21 1.14
N ARG A 113 -21.47 -5.41 2.21
CA ARG A 113 -21.31 -3.95 2.09
C ARG A 113 -20.02 -3.55 1.36
N GLN A 114 -18.93 -4.32 1.51
CA GLN A 114 -17.68 -4.06 0.80
C GLN A 114 -17.82 -4.34 -0.70
N ILE A 115 -18.46 -5.45 -1.06
CA ILE A 115 -18.70 -5.84 -2.45
C ILE A 115 -19.59 -4.81 -3.15
N GLU A 116 -20.67 -4.37 -2.50
CA GLU A 116 -21.55 -3.34 -3.04
C GLU A 116 -20.79 -2.04 -3.37
N LYS A 117 -19.88 -1.62 -2.49
CA LYS A 117 -19.02 -0.45 -2.75
C LYS A 117 -18.06 -0.67 -3.92
N LEU A 118 -17.47 -1.86 -4.02
CA LEU A 118 -16.55 -2.22 -5.09
C LEU A 118 -17.21 -2.20 -6.47
N ALA A 119 -18.51 -2.52 -6.57
CA ALA A 119 -19.24 -2.48 -7.84
C ALA A 119 -19.23 -1.09 -8.50
N SER A 120 -19.24 -0.03 -7.70
CA SER A 120 -19.27 1.35 -8.21
C SER A 120 -17.95 2.10 -8.03
N ASN A 121 -17.12 1.71 -7.06
CA ASN A 121 -15.92 2.45 -6.67
C ASN A 121 -14.77 1.51 -6.28
N GLN A 122 -13.81 1.35 -7.18
CA GLN A 122 -12.57 0.66 -6.87
C GLN A 122 -11.63 1.58 -6.05
N PRO A 123 -10.91 1.05 -5.06
CA PRO A 123 -9.91 1.82 -4.32
C PRO A 123 -8.70 2.11 -5.20
N HIS A 124 -7.96 3.18 -4.94
CA HIS A 124 -6.65 3.39 -5.55
C HIS A 124 -5.58 2.53 -4.88
N ILE A 125 -5.67 2.39 -3.54
CA ILE A 125 -4.74 1.61 -2.72
C ILE A 125 -5.51 0.57 -1.92
N VAL A 126 -5.18 -0.69 -2.16
CA VAL A 126 -5.69 -1.87 -1.45
C VAL A 126 -4.68 -2.25 -0.37
N ILE A 127 -5.15 -2.35 0.88
CA ILE A 127 -4.36 -2.84 2.02
C ILE A 127 -5.14 -3.99 2.65
N GLY A 128 -4.49 -5.04 3.13
CA GLY A 128 -5.22 -6.15 3.76
C GLY A 128 -4.41 -7.40 4.01
N THR A 129 -5.09 -8.45 4.47
CA THR A 129 -4.48 -9.78 4.58
C THR A 129 -4.54 -10.53 3.24
N PRO A 130 -3.55 -11.37 2.91
CA PRO A 130 -3.51 -12.09 1.64
C PRO A 130 -4.81 -12.85 1.34
N GLY A 131 -5.31 -13.65 2.29
CA GLY A 131 -6.54 -14.43 2.09
C GLY A 131 -7.75 -13.57 1.74
N ARG A 132 -7.93 -12.43 2.44
CA ARG A 132 -9.10 -11.57 2.23
C ARG A 132 -9.03 -10.81 0.91
N ILE A 133 -7.85 -10.31 0.55
CA ILE A 133 -7.63 -9.67 -0.76
C ILE A 133 -7.87 -10.69 -1.87
N TYR A 134 -7.26 -11.88 -1.77
CA TYR A 134 -7.41 -12.91 -2.78
C TYR A 134 -8.86 -13.38 -2.95
N ASP A 135 -9.62 -13.52 -1.86
CA ASP A 135 -11.04 -13.86 -1.93
C ASP A 135 -11.85 -12.89 -2.82
N LEU A 136 -11.56 -11.58 -2.73
CA LEU A 136 -12.24 -10.53 -3.50
C LEU A 136 -11.73 -10.44 -4.94
N VAL A 137 -10.45 -10.73 -5.17
CA VAL A 137 -9.87 -10.82 -6.51
C VAL A 137 -10.46 -12.04 -7.24
N LYS A 138 -10.50 -13.20 -6.56
CA LYS A 138 -11.01 -14.45 -7.11
C LYS A 138 -12.49 -14.39 -7.46
N SER A 139 -13.30 -13.67 -6.69
CA SER A 139 -14.72 -13.45 -7.01
C SER A 139 -14.95 -12.42 -8.12
N GLY A 140 -13.92 -11.66 -8.51
CA GLY A 140 -14.01 -10.59 -9.50
C GLY A 140 -14.50 -9.24 -8.95
N ASP A 141 -14.73 -9.14 -7.63
CA ASP A 141 -15.21 -7.90 -6.99
C ASP A 141 -14.09 -6.83 -6.92
N LEU A 142 -12.85 -7.25 -6.66
CA LEU A 142 -11.70 -6.36 -6.56
C LEU A 142 -10.81 -6.46 -7.80
N ALA A 143 -10.80 -5.39 -8.59
CA ALA A 143 -10.15 -5.34 -9.89
C ALA A 143 -8.70 -4.82 -9.81
N ILE A 144 -7.76 -5.71 -9.47
CA ILE A 144 -6.34 -5.35 -9.30
C ILE A 144 -5.50 -5.38 -10.60
N HIS A 145 -6.08 -5.73 -11.74
CA HIS A 145 -5.39 -5.92 -13.02
C HIS A 145 -4.72 -4.66 -13.62
N LYS A 146 -4.91 -3.48 -13.00
CA LYS A 146 -4.24 -2.22 -13.36
C LYS A 146 -3.21 -1.77 -12.32
N ALA A 147 -3.08 -2.49 -11.21
CA ALA A 147 -2.16 -2.13 -10.15
C ALA A 147 -0.72 -2.38 -10.60
N LYS A 148 0.10 -1.34 -10.56
CA LYS A 148 1.51 -1.39 -10.99
C LYS A 148 2.46 -1.65 -9.83
N THR A 149 1.96 -1.56 -8.60
CA THR A 149 2.75 -1.74 -7.39
C THR A 149 2.15 -2.83 -6.51
N PHE A 150 2.97 -3.79 -6.13
CA PHE A 150 2.63 -4.83 -5.16
C PHE A 150 3.65 -4.84 -4.03
N VAL A 151 3.17 -4.85 -2.79
CA VAL A 151 4.00 -4.87 -1.59
C VAL A 151 3.57 -6.03 -0.71
N VAL A 152 4.55 -6.82 -0.28
CA VAL A 152 4.39 -7.86 0.75
C VAL A 152 5.17 -7.39 1.97
N ASP A 153 4.47 -6.88 2.99
CA ASP A 153 5.07 -6.47 4.25
C ASP A 153 5.18 -7.67 5.21
N GLU A 154 6.24 -7.71 6.02
CA GLU A 154 6.59 -8.86 6.87
C GLU A 154 6.53 -10.20 6.10
N ALA A 155 7.34 -10.28 5.04
CA ALA A 155 7.36 -11.40 4.10
C ALA A 155 7.75 -12.73 4.77
N ASP A 156 8.67 -12.72 5.74
CA ASP A 156 9.04 -13.86 6.57
C ASP A 156 7.83 -14.43 7.32
N MET A 157 7.11 -13.60 8.06
CA MET A 157 5.89 -13.99 8.77
C MET A 157 4.78 -14.41 7.79
N THR A 158 4.70 -13.78 6.62
CA THR A 158 3.77 -14.17 5.55
C THR A 158 4.05 -15.60 5.05
N LEU A 159 5.32 -15.98 4.90
CA LEU A 159 5.73 -17.34 4.56
C LEU A 159 5.41 -18.32 5.70
N ASP A 160 5.75 -17.98 6.94
CA ASP A 160 5.52 -18.82 8.12
C ASP A 160 4.04 -19.13 8.36
N MET A 161 3.16 -18.18 8.04
CA MET A 161 1.70 -18.35 8.13
C MET A 161 1.10 -19.13 6.94
N GLY A 162 1.93 -19.58 6.00
CA GLY A 162 1.50 -20.36 4.84
C GLY A 162 0.81 -19.55 3.75
N PHE A 163 1.00 -18.22 3.70
CA PHE A 163 0.35 -17.38 2.70
C PHE A 163 1.06 -17.33 1.35
N LEU A 164 2.19 -18.02 1.16
CA LEU A 164 2.98 -18.00 -0.08
C LEU A 164 2.11 -18.25 -1.32
N GLU A 165 1.36 -19.35 -1.34
CA GLU A 165 0.51 -19.69 -2.48
C GLU A 165 -0.58 -18.61 -2.74
N THR A 166 -1.06 -17.97 -1.68
CA THR A 166 -2.07 -16.90 -1.80
C THR A 166 -1.46 -15.62 -2.36
N VAL A 167 -0.27 -15.25 -1.90
CA VAL A 167 0.50 -14.11 -2.41
C VAL A 167 0.84 -14.32 -3.88
N ASP A 168 1.27 -15.52 -4.27
CA ASP A 168 1.56 -15.87 -5.67
C ASP A 168 0.32 -15.72 -6.56
N LYS A 169 -0.86 -16.14 -6.07
CA LYS A 169 -2.12 -15.98 -6.80
C LYS A 169 -2.54 -14.51 -6.95
N ILE A 170 -2.30 -13.67 -5.95
CA ILE A 170 -2.51 -12.22 -6.04
C ILE A 170 -1.55 -11.64 -7.08
N ALA A 171 -0.26 -11.94 -6.96
CA ALA A 171 0.77 -11.45 -7.88
C ALA A 171 0.49 -11.87 -9.33
N GLY A 172 0.05 -13.12 -9.56
CA GLY A 172 -0.34 -13.62 -10.88
C GLY A 172 -1.59 -12.97 -11.48
N SER A 173 -2.36 -12.21 -10.69
CA SER A 173 -3.53 -11.45 -11.13
C SER A 173 -3.21 -9.99 -11.48
N LEU A 174 -1.96 -9.55 -11.25
CA LEU A 174 -1.46 -8.22 -11.60
C LEU A 174 -1.02 -8.17 -13.09
N PRO A 175 -0.92 -6.97 -13.68
CA PRO A 175 -0.35 -6.82 -15.02
C PRO A 175 1.13 -7.27 -15.06
N LYS A 176 1.56 -7.72 -16.24
CA LYS A 176 2.97 -8.10 -16.52
C LYS A 176 3.87 -6.88 -16.66
#